data_AF-A0A6J8CM51-F1
#
_entry.id   AF-A0A6J8CM51-F1
#
_cell.length_a   1.000
_cell.length_b   1.000
_cell.length_c   1.000
_cell.angle_alpha   90.00
_cell.angle_beta   90.00
_cell.angle_gamma   90.00
#
_symmetry.space_group_name_H-M   'P 1'
#
loop_
_entity.id
_entity.type
_entity.pdbx_description
1 polymer ?
#
loop_
_entity_poly.entity_id
_entity_poly.type
_entity_poly.pdbx_seq_one_letter_code
_entity_poly.pdbx_strand_id
1 'polypeptide(L)'
;MATFQVAAPEKFDFCKPETWTKWIQRFVRFRSASGLEERAGATQVNSLIYKMGPEADDIFASFDFSEENKKKYAKVKEQFDKYFIVRRNVIFEHAKFNKRKQDDDEGVESFVTSYTLTEHCGYNDLRQEMIRDRIVISIKDSNLSLKMQLDLELTLKKATDMAHQSETVKKQQAIMRCDNPNSNVDAVKSKFNKTKFVKMQKQPFNSQQKGCQRCGNQQFHPREKCPAKEEKCYKCSNIGHFTKSCRTEKQLNQ
;
A
#
# COMPACT_ATOMS: atom_id res chain seq x y z
N MET A 1 -16.13 -45.25 26.76
CA MET A 1 -16.32 -43.95 26.08
C MET A 1 -15.09 -43.12 26.33
N ALA A 2 -14.45 -42.56 25.30
CA ALA A 2 -13.28 -41.72 25.48
C ALA A 2 -13.69 -40.43 26.22
N THR A 3 -13.17 -40.23 27.43
CA THR A 3 -13.30 -38.98 28.16
C THR A 3 -12.39 -37.95 27.50
N PHE A 4 -12.93 -37.17 26.56
CA PHE A 4 -12.21 -36.03 26.00
C PHE A 4 -12.04 -34.97 27.09
N GLN A 5 -10.82 -34.83 27.62
CA GLN A 5 -10.47 -33.72 28.51
C GLN A 5 -10.06 -32.51 27.69
N VAL A 6 -10.79 -31.41 27.87
CA VAL A 6 -10.48 -30.13 27.23
C VAL A 6 -9.23 -29.54 27.89
N ALA A 7 -8.19 -29.29 27.09
CA ALA A 7 -6.98 -28.65 27.59
C ALA A 7 -7.27 -27.22 28.06
N ALA A 8 -6.74 -26.86 29.23
CA ALA A 8 -6.81 -25.50 29.73
C ALA A 8 -6.05 -24.54 28.81
N PRO A 9 -6.47 -23.26 28.73
CA PRO A 9 -5.68 -22.25 28.02
C PRO A 9 -4.29 -22.10 28.64
N GLU A 10 -3.33 -21.71 27.82
CA GLU A 10 -2.01 -21.27 28.27
C GLU A 10 -2.13 -20.08 29.22
N LYS A 11 -1.07 -19.80 29.99
CA LYS A 11 -1.04 -18.64 30.90
C LYS A 11 -1.24 -17.33 30.13
N PHE A 12 -1.85 -16.35 30.78
CA PHE A 12 -2.04 -15.05 30.17
C PHE A 12 -0.71 -14.28 30.15
N ASP A 13 -0.39 -13.64 29.02
CA ASP A 13 0.81 -12.81 28.89
C ASP A 13 0.49 -11.37 29.30
N PHE A 14 0.82 -11.01 30.54
CA PHE A 14 0.57 -9.67 31.09
C PHE A 14 1.39 -8.57 30.42
N CYS A 15 2.45 -8.91 29.68
CA CYS A 15 3.21 -7.95 28.86
C CYS A 15 2.45 -7.57 27.56
N LYS A 16 1.41 -8.33 27.20
CA LYS A 16 0.57 -8.11 26.01
C LYS A 16 -0.92 -8.00 26.39
N PRO A 17 -1.31 -6.96 27.15
CA PRO A 17 -2.69 -6.79 27.62
C PRO A 17 -3.72 -6.72 26.49
N GLU A 18 -3.31 -6.36 25.27
CA GLU A 18 -4.16 -6.36 24.09
C GLU A 18 -4.73 -7.74 23.74
N THR A 19 -4.04 -8.82 24.13
CA THR A 19 -4.45 -10.21 23.87
C THR A 19 -5.54 -10.71 24.81
N TRP A 20 -5.91 -9.91 25.84
CA TRP A 20 -6.92 -10.25 26.85
C TRP A 20 -8.20 -10.80 26.25
N THR A 21 -8.76 -10.14 25.24
CA THR A 21 -10.03 -10.55 24.61
C THR A 21 -9.96 -11.96 24.02
N LYS A 22 -8.85 -12.31 23.35
CA LYS A 22 -8.67 -13.65 22.77
C LYS A 22 -8.48 -14.70 23.87
N TRP A 23 -7.70 -14.36 24.88
CA TRP A 23 -7.44 -15.26 26.01
C TRP A 23 -8.71 -15.55 26.82
N ILE A 24 -9.47 -14.52 27.20
CA ILE A 24 -10.70 -14.70 28.00
C ILE A 24 -11.77 -15.44 27.22
N GLN A 25 -11.90 -15.24 25.90
CA GLN A 25 -12.79 -16.03 25.05
C GLN A 25 -12.40 -17.52 25.05
N ARG A 26 -11.11 -17.83 24.97
CA ARG A 26 -10.61 -19.21 25.06
C ARG A 26 -10.91 -19.82 26.43
N PHE A 27 -10.74 -19.04 27.51
CA PHE A 27 -11.11 -19.48 28.86
C PHE A 27 -12.62 -19.71 29.00
N VAL A 28 -13.48 -18.85 28.45
CA VAL A 28 -14.94 -19.06 28.47
C VAL A 28 -15.34 -20.35 27.76
N ARG A 29 -14.70 -20.66 26.62
CA ARG A 29 -14.90 -21.94 25.92
C ARG A 29 -14.45 -23.12 26.78
N PHE A 30 -13.27 -23.02 27.41
CA PHE A 30 -12.79 -24.04 28.35
C PHE A 30 -13.75 -24.21 29.54
N ARG A 31 -14.26 -23.12 30.10
CA ARG A 31 -15.20 -23.13 31.23
C ARG A 31 -16.49 -23.88 30.88
N SER A 32 -17.01 -23.64 29.69
CA SER A 32 -18.23 -24.30 29.19
C SER A 32 -17.96 -25.78 28.92
N ALA A 33 -16.89 -26.08 28.16
CA ALA A 33 -16.61 -27.44 27.70
C ALA A 33 -16.05 -28.40 28.78
N SER A 34 -15.50 -27.87 29.88
CA SER A 34 -15.03 -28.66 31.02
C SER A 34 -16.08 -28.87 32.12
N GLY A 35 -17.29 -28.29 31.97
CA GLY A 35 -18.31 -28.29 33.02
C GLY A 35 -17.94 -27.41 34.23
N LEU A 36 -16.92 -26.55 34.11
CA LEU A 36 -16.54 -25.62 35.18
C LEU A 36 -17.67 -24.60 35.46
N GLU A 37 -18.48 -24.27 34.45
CA GLU A 37 -19.65 -23.41 34.57
C GLU A 37 -20.67 -23.88 35.62
N GLU A 38 -20.81 -25.19 35.82
CA GLU A 38 -21.78 -25.77 36.76
C GLU A 38 -21.25 -25.81 38.21
N ARG A 39 -19.94 -25.55 38.40
CA ARG A 39 -19.33 -25.56 39.73
C ARG A 39 -19.64 -24.29 40.51
N ALA A 40 -19.39 -24.30 41.81
CA ALA A 40 -19.55 -23.11 42.66
C ALA A 40 -18.78 -21.90 42.09
N GLY A 41 -19.38 -20.70 42.17
CA GLY A 41 -18.80 -19.49 41.58
C GLY A 41 -17.39 -19.17 42.08
N ALA A 42 -17.09 -19.46 43.35
CA ALA A 42 -15.74 -19.34 43.92
C ALA A 42 -14.72 -20.25 43.20
N THR A 43 -15.09 -21.49 42.87
CA THR A 43 -14.24 -22.41 42.11
C THR A 43 -13.99 -21.90 40.70
N GLN A 44 -14.99 -21.28 40.06
CA GLN A 44 -14.84 -20.67 38.73
C GLN A 44 -13.86 -19.50 38.76
N VAL A 45 -13.99 -18.62 39.76
CA VAL A 45 -13.10 -17.46 39.95
C VAL A 45 -11.67 -17.91 40.25
N ASN A 46 -11.48 -18.84 41.19
CA ASN A 46 -10.15 -19.35 41.52
C ASN A 46 -9.50 -20.03 40.30
N SER A 47 -10.28 -20.77 39.51
CA SER A 47 -9.78 -21.39 38.27
C SER A 47 -9.38 -20.35 37.22
N LEU A 48 -10.09 -19.23 37.12
CA LEU A 48 -9.73 -18.12 36.24
C LEU A 48 -8.39 -17.52 36.65
N ILE A 49 -8.27 -17.10 37.91
CA ILE A 49 -7.07 -16.43 38.45
C ILE A 49 -5.86 -17.36 38.34
N TYR A 50 -5.99 -18.61 38.79
CA TYR A 50 -4.92 -19.59 38.74
C TYR A 50 -4.42 -19.87 37.31
N LYS A 51 -5.33 -19.91 36.33
CA LYS A 51 -4.96 -20.11 34.92
C LYS A 51 -4.37 -18.86 34.27
N MET A 52 -4.72 -17.67 34.74
CA MET A 52 -4.10 -16.43 34.28
C MET A 52 -2.63 -16.36 34.68
N GLY A 53 -2.31 -16.66 35.95
CA GLY A 53 -0.94 -16.61 36.49
C GLY A 53 -0.86 -15.79 37.78
N PRO A 54 0.31 -15.78 38.45
CA PRO A 54 0.48 -15.10 39.75
C PRO A 54 0.21 -13.60 39.70
N GLU A 55 0.48 -12.94 38.57
CA GLU A 55 0.20 -11.51 38.39
C GLU A 55 -1.32 -11.20 38.41
N ALA A 56 -2.16 -12.21 38.18
CA ALA A 56 -3.61 -12.08 38.30
C ALA A 56 -4.05 -11.89 39.75
N ASP A 57 -3.35 -12.50 40.71
CA ASP A 57 -3.67 -12.39 42.14
C ASP A 57 -3.47 -10.94 42.63
N ASP A 58 -2.38 -10.30 42.22
CA ASP A 58 -2.10 -8.90 42.55
C ASP A 58 -3.17 -7.94 41.99
N ILE A 59 -3.56 -8.17 40.73
CA ILE A 59 -4.61 -7.37 40.08
C ILE A 59 -5.96 -7.64 40.74
N PHE A 60 -6.28 -8.90 41.05
CA PHE A 60 -7.52 -9.26 41.74
C PHE A 60 -7.61 -8.63 43.13
N ALA A 61 -6.50 -8.59 43.88
CA ALA A 61 -6.40 -7.93 45.17
C ALA A 61 -6.57 -6.40 45.08
N SER A 62 -6.19 -5.80 43.95
CA SER A 62 -6.40 -4.37 43.69
C SER A 62 -7.85 -3.99 43.40
N PHE A 63 -8.74 -4.97 43.15
CA PHE A 63 -10.14 -4.71 42.84
C PHE A 63 -10.98 -4.54 44.11
N ASP A 64 -11.79 -3.49 44.12
CA ASP A 64 -12.73 -3.21 45.20
C ASP A 64 -14.00 -4.06 45.05
N PHE A 65 -14.01 -5.24 45.69
CA PHE A 65 -15.13 -6.17 45.69
C PHE A 65 -15.66 -6.44 47.09
N SER A 66 -16.99 -6.52 47.22
CA SER A 66 -17.61 -7.19 48.37
C SER A 66 -17.32 -8.70 48.34
N GLU A 67 -17.33 -9.35 49.51
CA GLU A 67 -17.07 -10.80 49.65
C GLU A 67 -18.02 -11.67 48.80
N GLU A 68 -19.25 -11.23 48.57
CA GLU A 68 -20.22 -11.90 47.69
C GLU A 68 -19.85 -11.75 46.21
N ASN A 69 -19.33 -10.58 45.82
CA ASN A 69 -18.97 -10.30 44.44
C ASN A 69 -17.66 -10.98 44.02
N LYS A 70 -16.72 -11.20 44.95
CA LYS A 70 -15.50 -12.00 44.72
C LYS A 70 -15.81 -13.43 44.25
N LYS A 71 -16.98 -13.96 44.58
CA LYS A 71 -17.42 -15.32 44.20
C LYS A 71 -18.25 -15.36 42.92
N LYS A 72 -18.60 -14.21 42.33
CA LYS A 72 -19.42 -14.13 41.11
C LYS A 72 -18.53 -14.00 39.89
N TYR A 73 -18.36 -15.08 39.14
CA TYR A 73 -17.56 -15.12 37.91
C TYR A 73 -17.86 -13.94 36.96
N ALA A 74 -19.14 -13.65 36.72
CA ALA A 74 -19.54 -12.56 35.84
C ALA A 74 -19.00 -11.19 36.29
N LYS A 75 -19.03 -10.91 37.60
CA LYS A 75 -18.55 -9.64 38.16
C LYS A 75 -17.03 -9.53 38.14
N VAL A 76 -16.35 -10.63 38.47
CA VAL A 76 -14.89 -10.70 38.40
C VAL A 76 -14.40 -10.51 36.97
N LYS A 77 -15.01 -11.23 36.01
CA LYS A 77 -14.71 -11.07 34.58
C LYS A 77 -14.96 -9.64 34.10
N GLU A 78 -16.09 -9.02 34.47
CA GLU A 78 -16.41 -7.63 34.09
C GLU A 78 -15.34 -6.65 34.57
N GLN A 79 -14.80 -6.85 35.78
CA GLN A 79 -13.75 -5.97 36.31
C GLN A 79 -12.40 -6.18 35.62
N PHE A 80 -12.02 -7.42 35.34
CA PHE A 80 -10.84 -7.70 34.52
C PHE A 80 -10.99 -7.14 33.10
N ASP A 81 -12.17 -7.29 32.49
CA ASP A 81 -12.50 -6.66 31.21
C ASP A 81 -12.28 -5.15 31.30
N LYS A 82 -12.80 -4.45 32.32
CA LYS A 82 -12.55 -3.02 32.51
C LYS A 82 -11.06 -2.71 32.68
N TYR A 83 -10.34 -3.46 33.51
CA TYR A 83 -8.92 -3.21 33.77
C TYR A 83 -8.06 -3.31 32.50
N PHE A 84 -8.26 -4.35 31.70
CA PHE A 84 -7.47 -4.58 30.48
C PHE A 84 -8.00 -3.80 29.26
N ILE A 85 -9.32 -3.58 29.15
CA ILE A 85 -9.90 -2.80 28.05
C ILE A 85 -9.63 -1.30 28.24
N VAL A 86 -9.71 -0.74 29.45
CA VAL A 86 -9.41 0.69 29.69
C VAL A 86 -7.93 1.01 29.40
N ARG A 87 -7.03 0.05 29.62
CA ARG A 87 -5.61 0.19 29.26
C ARG A 87 -5.34 0.00 27.76
N ARG A 88 -6.34 -0.36 26.95
CA ARG A 88 -6.20 -0.45 25.50
C ARG A 88 -6.24 0.95 24.90
N ASN A 89 -5.10 1.43 24.44
CA ASN A 89 -5.03 2.69 23.71
C ASN A 89 -5.57 2.51 22.28
N VAL A 90 -6.86 2.81 22.10
CA VAL A 90 -7.54 2.74 20.80
C VAL A 90 -6.83 3.59 19.74
N ILE A 91 -6.28 4.73 20.12
CA ILE A 91 -5.55 5.62 19.20
C ILE A 91 -4.26 4.96 18.71
N PHE A 92 -3.56 4.23 19.57
CA PHE A 92 -2.39 3.43 19.17
C PHE A 92 -2.78 2.32 18.19
N GLU A 93 -3.88 1.61 18.46
CA GLU A 93 -4.38 0.57 17.54
C GLU A 93 -4.81 1.16 16.19
N HIS A 94 -5.44 2.34 16.17
CA HIS A 94 -5.73 3.08 14.94
C HIS A 94 -4.46 3.46 14.19
N ALA A 95 -3.45 3.98 14.89
CA ALA A 95 -2.18 4.34 14.28
C ALA A 95 -1.50 3.11 13.65
N LYS A 96 -1.49 1.98 14.36
CA LYS A 96 -0.97 0.70 13.87
C LYS A 96 -1.75 0.19 12.64
N PHE A 97 -3.08 0.22 12.71
CA PHE A 97 -3.97 -0.14 11.61
C PHE A 97 -3.76 0.74 10.37
N ASN A 98 -3.66 2.05 10.56
CA ASN A 98 -3.48 3.01 9.47
C ASN A 98 -2.07 3.00 8.87
N LYS A 99 -1.05 2.63 9.67
CA LYS A 99 0.34 2.50 9.21
C LYS A 99 0.58 1.21 8.41
N ARG A 100 -0.32 0.23 8.51
CA ARG A 100 -0.20 -1.05 7.82
C ARG A 100 -0.21 -0.88 6.30
N LYS A 101 0.76 -1.51 5.64
CA LYS A 101 0.91 -1.60 4.18
C LYS A 101 1.35 -2.98 3.77
N GLN A 102 0.93 -3.48 2.60
CA GLN A 102 1.38 -4.78 2.10
C GLN A 102 2.90 -4.72 1.86
N ASP A 103 3.63 -5.65 2.47
CA ASP A 103 5.08 -5.72 2.28
C ASP A 103 5.44 -6.34 0.93
N ASP A 104 6.71 -6.18 0.51
CA ASP A 104 7.13 -6.55 -0.83
C ASP A 104 6.98 -8.05 -1.12
N ASP A 105 7.24 -8.87 -0.10
CA ASP A 105 7.20 -10.34 -0.15
C ASP A 105 5.93 -10.92 0.49
N GLU A 106 4.99 -10.06 0.90
CA GLU A 106 3.76 -10.50 1.54
C GLU A 106 2.66 -10.84 0.52
N GLY A 107 2.14 -12.06 0.58
CA GLY A 107 0.98 -12.48 -0.19
C GLY A 107 -0.31 -11.77 0.23
N VAL A 108 -1.22 -11.59 -0.72
CA VAL A 108 -2.50 -10.88 -0.52
C VAL A 108 -3.35 -11.49 0.60
N GLU A 109 -3.38 -12.82 0.73
CA GLU A 109 -4.13 -13.51 1.80
C GLU A 109 -3.66 -13.12 3.20
N SER A 110 -2.34 -13.13 3.43
CA SER A 110 -1.75 -12.71 4.70
C SER A 110 -2.07 -11.24 4.99
N PHE A 111 -1.92 -10.40 3.97
CA PHE A 111 -2.19 -8.97 4.08
C PHE A 111 -3.64 -8.68 4.48
N VAL A 112 -4.61 -9.26 3.76
CA VAL A 112 -6.05 -9.09 4.05
C VAL A 112 -6.40 -9.66 5.42
N THR A 113 -5.90 -10.85 5.75
CA THR A 113 -6.15 -11.50 7.05
C THR A 113 -5.58 -10.67 8.21
N SER A 114 -4.48 -9.96 8.01
CA SER A 114 -3.91 -9.12 9.07
C SER A 114 -4.86 -8.00 9.52
N TYR A 115 -5.71 -7.47 8.61
CA TYR A 115 -6.74 -6.51 8.97
C TYR A 115 -7.95 -7.14 9.66
N THR A 116 -8.35 -8.35 9.26
CA THR A 116 -9.46 -9.05 9.93
C THR A 116 -9.10 -9.44 11.36
N LEU A 117 -7.83 -9.72 11.62
CA LEU A 117 -7.30 -9.99 12.97
C LEU A 117 -7.17 -8.74 13.85
N THR A 118 -7.35 -7.54 13.29
CA THR A 118 -7.36 -6.27 14.03
C THR A 118 -8.76 -6.02 14.62
N GLU A 119 -9.22 -6.91 15.50
CA GLU A 119 -10.54 -6.83 16.14
C GLU A 119 -10.65 -5.73 17.21
N HIS A 120 -9.57 -4.96 17.43
CA HIS A 120 -9.42 -4.11 18.63
C HIS A 120 -9.36 -2.60 18.33
N CYS A 121 -9.59 -2.21 17.08
CA CYS A 121 -9.62 -0.81 16.68
C CYS A 121 -10.92 -0.08 17.06
N GLY A 122 -11.97 -0.74 17.57
CA GLY A 122 -13.16 -0.02 18.05
C GLY A 122 -13.90 0.79 16.96
N TYR A 123 -13.70 0.47 15.69
CA TYR A 123 -14.43 1.10 14.57
C TYR A 123 -15.90 0.67 14.50
N ASN A 124 -16.32 -0.33 15.29
CA ASN A 124 -17.70 -0.81 15.39
C ASN A 124 -18.33 -1.02 14.01
N ASP A 125 -19.43 -0.34 13.71
CA ASP A 125 -20.19 -0.49 12.46
C ASP A 125 -19.38 -0.09 11.22
N LEU A 126 -18.41 0.81 11.36
CA LEU A 126 -17.53 1.26 10.27
C LEU A 126 -16.39 0.28 9.99
N ARG A 127 -16.27 -0.82 10.74
CA ARG A 127 -15.13 -1.75 10.61
C ARG A 127 -14.94 -2.25 9.18
N GLN A 128 -16.00 -2.60 8.48
CA GLN A 128 -15.88 -3.13 7.11
C GLN A 128 -15.40 -2.05 6.13
N GLU A 129 -15.90 -0.82 6.26
CA GLU A 129 -15.50 0.32 5.44
C GLU A 129 -14.05 0.71 5.70
N MET A 130 -13.63 0.77 6.96
CA MET A 130 -12.25 1.07 7.33
C MET A 130 -11.28 0.02 6.77
N ILE A 131 -11.62 -1.27 6.85
CA ILE A 131 -10.78 -2.33 6.27
C ILE A 131 -10.73 -2.22 4.75
N ARG A 132 -11.88 -2.01 4.09
CA ARG A 132 -11.95 -1.82 2.63
C ARG A 132 -11.03 -0.68 2.20
N ASP A 133 -11.18 0.50 2.80
CA ASP A 133 -10.44 1.69 2.40
C ASP A 133 -8.93 1.52 2.64
N ARG A 134 -8.55 0.80 3.71
CA ARG A 134 -7.15 0.42 3.91
C ARG A 134 -6.65 -0.56 2.88
N ILE A 135 -7.40 -1.59 2.51
CA ILE A 135 -6.99 -2.48 1.42
C ILE A 135 -6.75 -1.67 0.14
N VAL A 136 -7.66 -0.77 -0.22
CA VAL A 136 -7.55 0.06 -1.43
C VAL A 136 -6.28 0.91 -1.41
N ILE A 137 -5.98 1.58 -0.29
CA ILE A 137 -4.83 2.50 -0.19
C ILE A 137 -3.50 1.76 -0.01
N SER A 138 -3.51 0.66 0.73
CA SER A 138 -2.31 0.02 1.27
C SER A 138 -1.87 -1.23 0.50
N ILE A 139 -2.60 -1.65 -0.54
CA ILE A 139 -2.20 -2.74 -1.43
C ILE A 139 -1.01 -2.33 -2.31
N LYS A 140 -0.10 -3.27 -2.56
CA LYS A 140 1.12 -3.03 -3.35
C LYS A 140 0.83 -2.70 -4.82
N ASP A 141 -0.21 -3.31 -5.38
CA ASP A 141 -0.57 -3.15 -6.78
C ASP A 141 -1.33 -1.84 -7.03
N SER A 142 -0.60 -0.81 -7.46
CA SER A 142 -1.16 0.51 -7.75
C SER A 142 -2.22 0.50 -8.86
N ASN A 143 -2.11 -0.39 -9.85
CA ASN A 143 -3.12 -0.51 -10.91
C ASN A 143 -4.42 -1.12 -10.37
N LEU A 144 -4.31 -2.10 -9.47
CA LEU A 144 -5.46 -2.66 -8.79
C LEU A 144 -6.10 -1.64 -7.84
N SER A 145 -5.30 -0.89 -7.08
CA SER A 145 -5.78 0.21 -6.24
C SER A 145 -6.60 1.22 -7.05
N LEU A 146 -6.08 1.65 -8.21
CA LEU A 146 -6.80 2.53 -9.14
C LEU A 146 -8.13 1.91 -9.60
N LYS A 147 -8.12 0.64 -9.99
CA LYS A 147 -9.35 -0.06 -10.41
C LYS A 147 -10.40 -0.13 -9.30
N MET A 148 -9.97 -0.38 -8.06
CA MET A 148 -10.86 -0.39 -6.90
C MET A 148 -11.49 0.99 -6.66
N GLN A 149 -10.72 2.08 -6.81
CA GLN A 149 -11.22 3.45 -6.63
C GLN A 149 -12.25 3.88 -7.70
N LEU A 150 -12.28 3.21 -8.86
CA LEU A 150 -13.26 3.47 -9.92
C LEU A 150 -14.61 2.77 -9.69
N ASP A 151 -14.68 1.80 -8.79
CA ASP A 151 -15.94 1.12 -8.43
C ASP A 151 -16.66 1.90 -7.32
N LEU A 152 -17.74 2.60 -7.69
CA LEU A 152 -18.56 3.39 -6.77
C LEU A 152 -19.32 2.54 -5.74
N GLU A 153 -19.50 1.23 -6.01
CA GLU A 153 -20.19 0.28 -5.14
C GLU A 153 -19.22 -0.75 -4.55
N LEU A 154 -17.96 -0.35 -4.35
CA LEU A 154 -16.94 -1.23 -3.79
C LEU A 154 -17.28 -1.60 -2.35
N THR A 155 -17.44 -2.90 -2.10
CA THR A 155 -17.60 -3.48 -0.77
C THR A 155 -16.29 -4.12 -0.33
N LEU A 156 -16.14 -4.37 0.98
CA LEU A 156 -14.99 -5.12 1.50
C LEU A 156 -14.81 -6.46 0.79
N LYS A 157 -15.91 -7.21 0.61
CA LYS A 157 -15.90 -8.50 -0.08
C LYS A 157 -15.38 -8.37 -1.51
N LYS A 158 -15.92 -7.42 -2.30
CA LYS A 158 -15.45 -7.16 -3.67
C LYS A 158 -13.96 -6.80 -3.69
N ALA A 159 -13.51 -5.93 -2.79
CA ALA A 159 -12.10 -5.52 -2.72
C ALA A 159 -11.17 -6.72 -2.42
N THR A 160 -11.55 -7.56 -1.46
CA THR A 160 -10.83 -8.80 -1.15
C THR A 160 -10.79 -9.73 -2.36
N ASP A 161 -11.93 -10.02 -2.98
CA ASP A 161 -12.03 -10.90 -4.16
C ASP A 161 -11.16 -10.39 -5.32
N MET A 162 -11.22 -9.09 -5.61
CA MET A 162 -10.39 -8.45 -6.63
C MET A 162 -8.88 -8.59 -6.33
N ALA A 163 -8.49 -8.47 -5.06
CA ALA A 163 -7.10 -8.63 -4.65
C ALA A 163 -6.60 -10.06 -4.87
N HIS A 164 -7.36 -11.07 -4.43
CA HIS A 164 -7.01 -12.48 -4.64
C HIS A 164 -6.98 -12.86 -6.12
N GLN A 165 -7.94 -12.39 -6.90
CA GLN A 165 -8.00 -12.63 -8.34
C GLN A 165 -6.80 -12.00 -9.06
N SER A 166 -6.44 -10.76 -8.73
CA SER A 166 -5.27 -10.10 -9.32
C SER A 166 -3.98 -10.88 -9.05
N GLU A 167 -3.77 -11.36 -7.83
CA GLU A 167 -2.60 -12.18 -7.48
C GLU A 167 -2.59 -13.50 -8.27
N THR A 168 -3.72 -14.20 -8.31
CA THR A 168 -3.88 -15.46 -9.04
C THR A 168 -3.60 -15.28 -10.54
N VAL A 169 -4.20 -14.27 -11.17
CA VAL A 169 -4.03 -14.00 -12.60
C VAL A 169 -2.59 -13.61 -12.91
N LYS A 170 -1.91 -12.85 -12.06
CA LYS A 170 -0.49 -12.52 -12.25
C LYS A 170 0.41 -13.75 -12.17
N LYS A 171 0.17 -14.64 -11.19
CA LYS A 171 0.87 -15.92 -11.09
C LYS A 171 0.67 -16.76 -12.35
N GLN A 172 -0.58 -16.89 -12.82
CA GLN A 172 -0.92 -17.62 -14.05
C GLN A 172 -0.31 -17.00 -15.31
N GLN A 173 -0.33 -15.67 -15.43
CA GLN A 173 0.28 -14.95 -16.56
C GLN A 173 1.81 -15.12 -16.58
N ALA A 174 2.47 -15.17 -15.41
CA ALA A 174 3.89 -15.45 -15.35
C ALA A 174 4.22 -16.85 -15.93
N ILE A 175 3.37 -17.84 -15.66
CA ILE A 175 3.49 -19.19 -16.24
C ILE A 175 3.28 -19.16 -17.76
N MET A 176 2.21 -18.49 -18.24
CA MET A 176 1.96 -18.37 -19.68
C MET A 176 3.09 -17.65 -20.43
N ARG A 177 3.78 -16.71 -19.77
CA ARG A 177 4.88 -15.94 -20.37
C ARG A 177 6.23 -16.68 -20.34
N CYS A 178 6.46 -17.60 -19.40
CA CYS A 178 7.70 -18.37 -19.39
C CYS A 178 7.77 -19.46 -20.49
N ASP A 179 6.63 -19.83 -21.09
CA ASP A 179 6.59 -20.73 -22.26
C ASP A 179 6.90 -20.04 -23.60
N ASN A 180 7.16 -18.72 -23.61
CA ASN A 180 7.50 -18.01 -24.84
C ASN A 180 8.63 -16.99 -24.64
N PRO A 181 9.91 -17.41 -24.71
CA PRO A 181 11.07 -16.52 -24.58
C PRO A 181 11.19 -15.45 -25.69
N ASN A 182 10.27 -15.43 -26.68
CA ASN A 182 10.32 -14.49 -27.80
C ASN A 182 9.12 -13.53 -27.92
N SER A 183 8.22 -13.49 -26.92
CA SER A 183 7.13 -12.51 -26.94
C SER A 183 7.54 -11.22 -26.22
N ASN A 184 8.25 -10.36 -26.94
CA ASN A 184 8.28 -8.92 -26.65
C ASN A 184 6.85 -8.39 -26.79
N VAL A 185 6.08 -8.41 -25.70
CA VAL A 185 4.88 -7.60 -25.58
C VAL A 185 5.33 -6.15 -25.47
N ASP A 186 5.32 -5.46 -26.60
CA ASP A 186 5.46 -4.02 -26.65
C ASP A 186 4.47 -3.40 -25.67
N ALA A 187 5.01 -2.79 -24.62
CA ALA A 187 4.23 -1.90 -23.78
C ALA A 187 3.70 -0.79 -24.69
N VAL A 188 2.38 -0.77 -24.95
CA VAL A 188 1.71 0.39 -25.52
C VAL A 188 1.71 1.48 -24.45
N LYS A 189 2.89 2.08 -24.23
CA LYS A 189 2.98 3.39 -23.64
C LYS A 189 2.38 4.32 -24.68
N SER A 190 1.10 4.64 -24.50
CA SER A 190 0.52 5.86 -25.05
C SER A 190 1.33 7.04 -24.52
N LYS A 191 2.42 7.36 -25.23
CA LYS A 191 3.22 8.53 -24.98
C LYS A 191 2.46 9.68 -25.61
N PHE A 192 1.67 10.35 -24.79
CA PHE A 192 1.39 11.76 -25.01
C PHE A 192 2.72 12.48 -25.29
N ASN A 193 2.82 13.06 -26.46
CA ASN A 193 3.96 13.84 -26.92
C ASN A 193 4.24 14.99 -25.94
N LYS A 194 5.26 14.81 -25.10
CA LYS A 194 6.06 15.93 -24.59
C LYS A 194 7.50 15.70 -25.00
N THR A 195 7.85 16.34 -26.09
CA THR A 195 9.20 16.54 -26.63
C THR A 195 10.15 17.00 -25.53
N LYS A 196 11.09 16.14 -25.14
CA LYS A 196 12.36 16.57 -24.53
C LYS A 196 13.52 15.79 -25.15
N PHE A 197 14.23 16.52 -26.00
CA PHE A 197 15.65 16.45 -26.31
C PHE A 197 16.46 15.33 -25.66
N VAL A 198 16.92 14.37 -26.46
CA VAL A 198 18.22 13.72 -26.24
C VAL A 198 18.91 13.51 -27.59
N LYS A 199 20.19 13.89 -27.60
CA LYS A 199 21.16 13.90 -28.71
C LYS A 199 21.22 12.55 -29.43
N MET A 200 21.06 12.55 -30.75
CA MET A 200 21.37 11.40 -31.59
C MET A 200 22.64 11.67 -32.40
N GLN A 201 23.56 10.72 -32.29
CA GLN A 201 24.85 10.66 -32.97
C GLN A 201 24.65 10.63 -34.49
N LYS A 202 25.57 11.29 -35.19
CA LYS A 202 25.63 11.37 -36.65
C LYS A 202 25.97 10.01 -37.25
N GLN A 203 25.17 9.57 -38.21
CA GLN A 203 25.59 8.69 -39.29
C GLN A 203 25.34 9.42 -40.63
N PRO A 204 26.21 9.24 -41.64
CA PRO A 204 26.43 10.17 -42.72
C PRO A 204 25.44 9.91 -43.87
N PHE A 205 24.81 10.97 -44.38
CA PHE A 205 24.04 10.86 -45.62
C PHE A 205 24.47 11.94 -46.62
N ASN A 206 25.16 11.43 -47.65
CA ASN A 206 25.31 11.91 -49.01
C ASN A 206 25.34 13.43 -49.27
N SER A 207 26.56 13.90 -49.55
CA SER A 207 26.91 15.23 -49.99
C SER A 207 26.48 15.49 -51.44
N GLN A 208 25.41 16.25 -51.64
CA GLN A 208 25.37 17.21 -52.74
C GLN A 208 25.80 18.56 -52.17
N GLN A 209 27.02 18.96 -52.54
CA GLN A 209 27.66 20.21 -52.13
C GLN A 209 26.80 21.42 -52.48
N LYS A 210 25.88 21.81 -51.59
CA LYS A 210 25.29 23.15 -51.63
C LYS A 210 26.27 24.09 -50.94
N GLY A 211 26.84 25.02 -51.70
CA GLY A 211 27.76 26.04 -51.19
C GLY A 211 27.20 26.86 -50.02
N CYS A 212 28.06 27.65 -49.40
CA CYS A 212 27.75 28.49 -48.25
C CYS A 212 26.55 29.41 -48.54
N GLN A 213 25.50 29.28 -47.74
CA GLN A 213 24.24 30.00 -47.94
C GLN A 213 24.31 31.51 -47.63
N ARG A 214 25.45 32.03 -47.15
CA ARG A 214 25.66 33.44 -46.82
C ARG A 214 26.43 34.19 -47.91
N CYS A 215 27.51 33.58 -48.42
CA CYS A 215 28.35 34.19 -49.45
C CYS A 215 28.24 33.51 -50.82
N GLY A 216 27.55 32.38 -50.93
CA GLY A 216 27.42 31.60 -52.16
C GLY A 216 28.63 30.76 -52.54
N ASN A 217 29.73 30.81 -51.77
CA ASN A 217 30.96 30.09 -52.13
C ASN A 217 30.80 28.57 -51.98
N GLN A 218 31.24 27.81 -52.98
CA GLN A 218 31.13 26.34 -52.98
C GLN A 218 32.10 25.69 -52.00
N GLN A 219 33.22 26.36 -51.70
CA GLN A 219 34.20 25.89 -50.73
C GLN A 219 33.70 26.05 -49.30
N PHE A 220 33.84 24.99 -48.50
CA PHE A 220 33.47 24.98 -47.09
C PHE A 220 34.37 25.93 -46.30
N HIS A 221 33.76 26.80 -45.49
CA HIS A 221 34.47 27.66 -44.56
C HIS A 221 33.64 27.89 -43.29
N PRO A 222 34.29 28.11 -42.12
CA PRO A 222 33.61 28.49 -40.90
C PRO A 222 32.87 29.82 -41.04
N ARG A 223 31.78 30.00 -40.29
CA ARG A 223 30.99 31.25 -40.30
C ARG A 223 31.82 32.50 -39.98
N GLU A 224 32.83 32.36 -39.14
CA GLU A 224 33.74 33.43 -38.73
C GLU A 224 34.65 33.91 -39.87
N LYS A 225 34.99 33.00 -40.80
CA LYS A 225 35.79 33.29 -41.99
C LYS A 225 34.94 33.51 -43.24
N CYS A 226 33.62 33.68 -43.06
CA CYS A 226 32.74 33.92 -44.19
C CYS A 226 32.96 35.34 -44.73
N PRO A 227 33.26 35.51 -46.02
CA PRO A 227 33.46 36.84 -46.62
C PRO A 227 32.25 37.76 -46.44
N ALA A 228 31.05 37.18 -46.30
CA ALA A 228 29.82 37.94 -46.13
C ALA A 228 29.45 38.21 -44.66
N LYS A 229 30.32 37.90 -43.67
CA LYS A 229 30.01 37.97 -42.24
C LYS A 229 29.60 39.38 -41.78
N GLU A 230 30.28 40.41 -42.26
CA GLU A 230 30.07 41.81 -41.86
C GLU A 230 29.47 42.65 -42.99
N GLU A 231 29.09 41.99 -44.08
CA GLU A 231 28.56 42.63 -45.28
C GLU A 231 27.06 42.92 -45.14
N LYS A 232 26.69 44.17 -45.42
CA LYS A 232 25.30 44.63 -45.38
C LYS A 232 24.62 44.34 -46.71
N CYS A 233 23.58 43.51 -46.67
CA CYS A 233 22.82 43.17 -47.87
C CYS A 233 22.07 44.40 -48.41
N TYR A 234 22.30 44.76 -49.67
CA TYR A 234 21.62 45.90 -50.30
C TYR A 234 20.13 45.67 -50.59
N LYS A 235 19.63 44.43 -50.45
CA LYS A 235 18.20 44.10 -50.68
C LYS A 235 17.36 44.16 -49.41
N CYS A 236 17.89 43.75 -48.26
CA CYS A 236 17.15 43.72 -46.99
C CYS A 236 17.81 44.49 -45.85
N SER A 237 18.93 45.17 -46.11
CA SER A 237 19.72 45.94 -45.15
C SER A 237 20.28 45.16 -43.95
N ASN A 238 20.09 43.83 -43.90
CA ASN A 238 20.63 42.98 -42.84
C ASN A 238 22.08 42.60 -43.11
N ILE A 239 22.88 42.49 -42.06
CA ILE A 239 24.30 42.13 -42.11
C ILE A 239 24.46 40.60 -42.06
N GLY A 240 25.45 40.06 -42.78
CA GLY A 240 25.85 38.65 -42.66
C GLY A 240 25.61 37.78 -43.89
N HIS A 241 25.25 38.38 -45.03
CA HIS A 241 25.12 37.69 -46.32
C HIS A 241 25.23 38.66 -47.50
N PHE A 242 25.62 38.15 -48.67
CA PHE A 242 25.61 38.92 -49.90
C PHE A 242 24.20 39.03 -50.48
N THR A 243 23.95 40.11 -51.23
CA THR A 243 22.67 40.34 -51.93
C THR A 243 22.25 39.16 -52.81
N LYS A 244 23.21 38.48 -53.46
CA LYS A 244 22.95 37.28 -54.29
C LYS A 244 22.44 36.07 -53.49
N SER A 245 22.74 36.01 -52.20
CA SER A 245 22.27 34.96 -51.29
C SER A 245 21.11 35.43 -50.41
N CYS A 246 20.54 36.61 -50.69
CA CYS A 246 19.41 37.15 -49.96
C CYS A 246 18.12 36.42 -50.31
N ARG A 247 17.50 35.81 -49.31
CA ARG A 247 16.24 35.05 -49.44
C ARG A 247 15.00 35.90 -49.16
N THR A 248 15.16 37.18 -48.88
CA THR A 248 14.05 38.12 -48.66
C THR A 248 13.52 38.58 -50.01
N GLU A 249 12.21 38.50 -50.26
CA GLU A 249 11.59 39.07 -51.46
C GLU A 249 11.57 40.61 -51.38
N LYS A 250 11.75 41.28 -52.52
CA LYS A 250 11.78 42.76 -52.59
C LYS A 250 10.38 43.26 -52.16
N GLN A 251 10.29 44.01 -51.07
CA GLN A 251 9.16 44.94 -50.92
C GLN A 251 9.49 46.16 -51.80
N LEU A 252 8.82 46.24 -52.95
CA LEU A 252 8.73 47.47 -53.72
C LEU A 252 7.86 48.43 -52.91
N ASN A 253 8.48 49.33 -52.17
CA ASN A 253 7.81 50.54 -51.71
C ASN A 253 8.00 51.62 -52.79
N GLN A 254 6.91 52.33 -53.07
CA GLN A 254 6.73 53.39 -54.07
C GLN A 254 7.89 54.39 -54.15
#